data_AF-A0A2E2SV70-F1
#
_entry.id   AF-A0A2E2SV70-F1
#
_cell.length_a   1.000
_cell.length_b   1.000
_cell.length_c   1.000
_cell.angle_alpha   90.00
_cell.angle_beta   90.00
_cell.angle_gamma   90.00
#
_symmetry.space_group_name_H-M   'P 1'
#
loop_
_entity.id
_entity.type
_entity.pdbx_description
1 polymer ?
#
loop_
_entity_poly.entity_id
_entity_poly.type
_entity_poly.pdbx_seq_one_letter_code
_entity_poly.pdbx_strand_id
1 'polypeptide(L)'
;MSPNELYEAKPYKDHGKILVFDLDDTIIVSTAKIWVKDKLTGEEFSLTPEEFNTFQKKPNQILNFDEFQSLEIMKAGKLINYYFKIFKEAYRKKIAIGIVTARDDQDMIYKWLKDHLKHPIDRDLVFAVNDKVHGYRGDIADRKKEAFREIIDKGFNDLQFYDDDAENLRLVKSLEDEYPEIKISTIRAKKMHR
;
A
#
# COMPACT_ATOMS: atom_id res chain seq x y z
N MET A 1 13.40 10.59 27.31
CA MET A 1 12.16 9.94 26.85
C MET A 1 12.52 8.56 26.37
N SER A 2 11.92 7.54 26.97
CA SER A 2 12.30 6.15 26.71
C SER A 2 11.57 5.63 25.47
N PRO A 3 12.12 4.66 24.73
CA PRO A 3 11.44 4.02 23.59
C PRO A 3 10.06 3.41 23.91
N ASN A 4 9.72 3.23 25.19
CA ASN A 4 8.45 2.67 25.64
C ASN A 4 7.29 3.69 25.70
N GLU A 5 7.54 5.00 25.61
CA GLU A 5 6.47 6.01 25.61
C GLU A 5 5.75 6.14 24.25
N LEU A 6 6.26 5.47 23.20
CA LEU A 6 5.64 5.42 21.87
C LEU A 6 4.50 4.39 21.75
N TYR A 7 4.28 3.55 22.78
CA TYR A 7 3.38 2.39 22.69
C TYR A 7 2.06 2.50 23.48
N GLU A 8 1.81 3.55 24.28
CA GLU A 8 0.58 3.64 25.11
C GLU A 8 -0.42 4.77 24.77
N ALA A 9 -0.36 5.31 23.56
CA ALA A 9 -1.48 6.08 23.04
C ALA A 9 -1.60 5.78 21.55
N LYS A 10 -2.52 4.89 21.14
CA LYS A 10 -2.96 4.87 19.74
C LYS A 10 -3.37 6.33 19.41
N PRO A 11 -2.66 7.04 18.51
CA PRO A 11 -2.75 8.50 18.40
C PRO A 11 -4.07 8.99 17.78
N TYR A 12 -5.00 8.08 17.47
CA TYR A 12 -6.25 8.34 16.73
C TYR A 12 -7.37 8.92 17.60
N LYS A 13 -7.04 9.67 18.67
CA LYS A 13 -8.03 10.25 19.60
C LYS A 13 -9.12 11.06 18.89
N ASP A 14 -8.82 11.57 17.69
CA ASP A 14 -9.79 12.17 16.78
C ASP A 14 -9.85 11.31 15.50
N HIS A 15 -10.78 10.35 15.46
CA HIS A 15 -11.03 9.38 14.38
C HIS A 15 -11.37 10.01 13.00
N GLY A 16 -11.07 11.29 12.77
CA GLY A 16 -11.38 11.98 11.54
C GLY A 16 -10.52 11.50 10.37
N LYS A 17 -9.20 11.76 10.44
CA LYS A 17 -8.38 11.83 9.23
C LYS A 17 -7.26 10.80 9.15
N ILE A 18 -7.14 10.14 7.99
CA ILE A 18 -6.02 9.28 7.61
C ILE A 18 -5.53 9.60 6.20
N LEU A 19 -4.20 9.65 6.03
CA LEU A 19 -3.57 9.64 4.71
C LEU A 19 -3.11 8.23 4.41
N VAL A 20 -3.61 7.67 3.31
CA VAL A 20 -3.29 6.32 2.86
C VAL A 20 -2.45 6.44 1.60
N PHE A 21 -1.32 5.72 1.56
CA PHE A 21 -0.43 5.72 0.40
C PHE A 21 -0.30 4.30 -0.13
N ASP A 22 -0.40 4.17 -1.45
CA ASP A 22 0.28 3.07 -2.13
C ASP A 22 1.81 3.21 -2.00
N LEU A 23 2.52 2.11 -2.21
CA LEU A 23 3.95 2.03 -1.96
C LEU A 23 4.77 2.17 -3.26
N ASP A 24 4.70 1.18 -4.15
CA ASP A 24 5.49 1.13 -5.38
C ASP A 24 4.94 2.12 -6.41
N ASP A 25 5.82 2.87 -7.10
CA ASP A 25 5.47 3.97 -8.02
C ASP A 25 4.68 5.14 -7.38
N THR A 26 4.45 5.11 -6.05
CA THR A 26 3.86 6.20 -5.25
C THR A 26 4.84 6.78 -4.20
N ILE A 27 5.33 5.98 -3.25
CA ILE A 27 6.34 6.39 -2.25
C ILE A 27 7.75 6.03 -2.71
N ILE A 28 7.90 4.89 -3.39
CA ILE A 28 9.19 4.34 -3.81
C ILE A 28 9.11 3.83 -5.24
N VAL A 29 10.17 4.06 -6.01
CA VAL A 29 10.41 3.37 -7.28
C VAL A 29 11.47 2.31 -7.03
N SER A 30 11.10 1.03 -7.15
CA SER A 30 12.02 -0.11 -6.99
C SER A 30 12.19 -0.86 -8.32
N THR A 31 13.27 -1.64 -8.42
CA THR A 31 13.48 -2.53 -9.58
C THR A 31 12.70 -3.83 -9.49
N ALA A 32 11.98 -4.06 -8.39
CA ALA A 32 11.28 -5.31 -8.12
C ALA A 32 10.30 -5.67 -9.24
N LYS A 33 10.30 -6.94 -9.61
CA LYS A 33 9.41 -7.55 -10.59
C LYS A 33 8.59 -8.69 -10.00
N ILE A 34 7.48 -9.00 -10.65
CA ILE A 34 6.68 -10.19 -10.38
C ILE A 34 6.91 -11.16 -11.52
N TRP A 35 7.44 -12.33 -11.20
CA TRP A 35 7.74 -13.34 -12.21
C TRP A 35 6.52 -14.22 -12.44
N VAL A 36 6.20 -14.43 -13.71
CA VAL A 36 5.12 -15.30 -14.16
C VAL A 36 5.73 -16.48 -14.89
N LYS A 37 5.38 -17.68 -14.47
CA LYS A 37 5.77 -18.93 -15.12
C LYS A 37 4.55 -19.70 -15.60
N ASP A 38 4.50 -20.03 -16.88
CA ASP A 38 3.52 -20.96 -17.42
C ASP A 38 3.97 -22.40 -17.14
N LYS A 39 3.16 -23.17 -16.39
CA LYS A 39 3.53 -24.56 -16.05
C LYS A 39 3.49 -25.52 -17.24
N LEU A 40 2.73 -25.20 -18.29
CA LEU A 40 2.55 -26.08 -19.45
C LEU A 40 3.67 -25.88 -20.47
N THR A 41 4.01 -24.63 -20.77
CA THR A 41 5.04 -24.31 -21.78
C THR A 41 6.43 -24.13 -21.17
N GLY A 42 6.51 -23.81 -19.87
CA GLY A 42 7.75 -23.43 -19.20
C GLY A 42 8.19 -22.00 -19.48
N GLU A 43 7.41 -21.22 -20.24
CA GLU A 43 7.71 -19.82 -20.53
C GLU A 43 7.66 -18.95 -19.28
N GLU A 44 8.62 -18.03 -19.18
CA GLU A 44 8.77 -17.10 -18.07
C GLU A 44 8.84 -15.66 -18.58
N PHE A 45 8.13 -14.76 -17.90
CA PHE A 45 8.21 -13.32 -18.12
C PHE A 45 8.03 -12.58 -16.80
N SER A 46 8.42 -11.31 -16.77
CA SER A 46 8.34 -10.47 -15.58
C SER A 46 7.37 -9.32 -15.77
N LEU A 47 6.65 -8.95 -14.72
CA LEU A 47 5.77 -7.79 -14.67
C LEU A 47 6.36 -6.74 -13.73
N THR A 48 6.28 -5.48 -14.11
CA THR A 48 6.33 -4.34 -13.18
C THR A 48 5.12 -4.36 -12.23
N PRO A 49 5.17 -3.63 -11.10
CA PRO A 49 3.98 -3.41 -10.28
C PRO A 49 2.80 -2.86 -11.10
N GLU A 50 3.06 -1.90 -12.00
CA GLU A 50 2.04 -1.34 -12.89
C GLU A 50 1.42 -2.41 -13.80
N GLU A 51 2.23 -3.19 -14.52
CA GLU A 51 1.72 -4.24 -15.41
C GLU A 51 0.95 -5.31 -14.62
N PHE A 52 1.35 -5.55 -13.36
CA PHE A 52 0.67 -6.52 -12.51
C PHE A 52 -0.72 -6.09 -12.05
N ASN A 53 -0.98 -4.78 -11.84
CA ASN A 53 -2.30 -4.30 -11.42
C ASN A 53 -3.43 -4.74 -12.36
N THR A 54 -3.14 -4.83 -13.67
CA THR A 54 -4.12 -5.24 -14.70
C THR A 54 -3.93 -6.68 -15.17
N PHE A 55 -2.97 -7.41 -14.60
CA PHE A 55 -2.62 -8.75 -15.05
C PHE A 55 -3.65 -9.79 -14.59
N GLN A 56 -4.30 -10.43 -15.57
CA GLN A 56 -5.20 -11.56 -15.32
C GLN A 56 -4.45 -12.88 -15.44
N LYS A 57 -4.14 -13.47 -14.28
CA LYS A 57 -3.47 -14.76 -14.17
C LYS A 57 -4.33 -15.90 -14.75
N LYS A 58 -3.76 -16.68 -15.67
CA LYS A 58 -4.37 -17.92 -16.18
C LYS A 58 -4.23 -19.07 -15.17
N PRO A 59 -5.12 -20.09 -15.18
CA PRO A 59 -5.07 -21.20 -14.23
C PRO A 59 -3.73 -21.96 -14.19
N ASN A 60 -3.04 -22.05 -15.33
CA ASN A 60 -1.76 -22.74 -15.49
C ASN A 60 -0.54 -21.88 -15.16
N GLN A 61 -0.72 -20.60 -14.79
CA GLN A 61 0.39 -19.71 -14.46
C GLN A 61 0.70 -19.75 -12.94
N ILE A 62 1.96 -19.54 -12.59
CA ILE A 62 2.42 -19.32 -11.20
C ILE A 62 2.97 -17.91 -11.12
N LEU A 63 2.61 -17.20 -10.06
CA LEU A 63 3.19 -15.92 -9.72
C LEU A 63 4.25 -16.14 -8.63
N ASN A 64 5.42 -15.54 -8.82
CA ASN A 64 6.48 -15.47 -7.83
C ASN A 64 6.68 -14.00 -7.44
N PHE A 65 6.62 -13.74 -6.13
CA PHE A 65 6.73 -12.42 -5.50
C PHE A 65 8.03 -12.25 -4.71
N ASP A 66 9.02 -13.12 -4.89
CA ASP A 66 10.24 -13.16 -4.06
C ASP A 66 10.98 -11.81 -4.09
N GLU A 67 11.01 -11.11 -5.23
CA GLU A 67 11.60 -9.77 -5.32
C GLU A 67 10.80 -8.71 -4.54
N PHE A 68 9.48 -8.86 -4.46
CA PHE A 68 8.61 -7.98 -3.67
C PHE A 68 8.78 -8.22 -2.17
N GLN A 69 9.21 -9.42 -1.77
CA GLN A 69 9.59 -9.79 -0.42
C GLN A 69 11.05 -9.46 -0.07
N SER A 70 11.82 -8.91 -1.03
CA SER A 70 13.21 -8.52 -0.79
C SER A 70 13.31 -7.14 -0.16
N LEU A 71 13.61 -7.12 1.14
CA LEU A 71 13.93 -5.89 1.87
C LEU A 71 15.14 -5.17 1.28
N GLU A 72 16.08 -5.89 0.66
CA GLU A 72 17.26 -5.29 0.03
C GLU A 72 16.89 -4.50 -1.23
N ILE A 73 16.05 -5.08 -2.11
CA ILE A 73 15.53 -4.38 -3.29
C ILE A 73 14.73 -3.14 -2.87
N MET A 74 13.93 -3.27 -1.81
CA MET A 74 13.16 -2.15 -1.26
C MET A 74 14.05 -1.04 -0.68
N LYS A 75 15.15 -1.37 -0.01
CA LYS A 75 16.14 -0.38 0.48
C LYS A 75 16.93 0.29 -0.66
N ALA A 76 17.15 -0.41 -1.76
CA ALA A 76 17.83 0.13 -2.94
C ALA A 76 16.92 1.02 -3.81
N GLY A 77 15.61 0.95 -3.62
CA GLY A 77 14.65 1.76 -4.35
C GLY A 77 14.78 3.27 -4.07
N LYS A 78 14.40 4.08 -5.05
CA LYS A 78 14.45 5.54 -4.97
C LYS A 78 13.15 6.09 -4.39
N LEU A 79 13.24 6.89 -3.33
CA LEU A 79 12.07 7.59 -2.79
C LEU A 79 11.54 8.64 -3.77
N ILE A 80 10.22 8.68 -3.94
CA ILE A 80 9.55 9.75 -4.68
C ILE A 80 9.42 10.93 -3.72
N ASN A 81 10.40 11.83 -3.77
CA ASN A 81 10.59 12.93 -2.82
C ASN A 81 9.34 13.79 -2.58
N TYR A 82 8.48 13.97 -3.59
CA TYR A 82 7.25 14.75 -3.43
C TYR A 82 6.27 14.08 -2.45
N TYR A 83 5.87 12.82 -2.70
CA TYR A 83 4.93 12.10 -1.83
C TYR A 83 5.57 11.78 -0.47
N PHE A 84 6.87 11.48 -0.45
CA PHE A 84 7.58 11.26 0.80
C PHE A 84 7.62 12.52 1.68
N LYS A 85 7.66 13.74 1.11
CA LYS A 85 7.52 14.98 1.91
C LYS A 85 6.12 15.08 2.54
N ILE A 86 5.06 14.78 1.80
CA ILE A 86 3.68 14.77 2.31
C ILE A 86 3.54 13.76 3.46
N PHE A 87 4.06 12.54 3.27
CA PHE A 87 4.11 11.50 4.29
C PHE A 87 4.78 12.00 5.58
N LYS A 88 5.97 12.61 5.48
CA LYS A 88 6.70 13.14 6.64
C LYS A 88 5.97 14.29 7.33
N GLU A 89 5.30 15.15 6.57
CA GLU A 89 4.51 16.24 7.13
C GLU A 89 3.28 15.74 7.86
N ALA A 90 2.59 14.73 7.34
CA ALA A 90 1.46 14.08 8.01
C ALA A 90 1.90 13.47 9.35
N TYR A 91 3.04 12.78 9.36
CA TYR A 91 3.64 12.21 10.56
C TYR A 91 3.95 13.28 11.61
N ARG A 92 4.58 14.39 11.20
CA ARG A 92 4.88 15.54 12.09
C ARG A 92 3.61 16.19 12.65
N LYS A 93 2.52 16.20 11.88
CA LYS A 93 1.21 16.72 12.29
C LYS A 93 0.39 15.73 13.11
N LYS A 94 0.93 14.54 13.39
CA LYS A 94 0.22 13.44 14.09
C LYS A 94 -1.07 13.00 13.39
N ILE A 95 -1.12 13.13 12.06
CA ILE A 95 -2.21 12.58 11.26
C ILE A 95 -1.95 11.08 11.08
N ALA A 96 -3.02 10.27 11.11
CA ALA A 96 -2.90 8.85 10.84
C ALA A 96 -2.33 8.61 9.45
N ILE A 97 -1.42 7.63 9.34
CA ILE A 97 -0.85 7.21 8.06
C ILE A 97 -1.11 5.72 7.89
N GLY A 98 -1.71 5.36 6.75
CA GLY A 98 -1.88 3.99 6.30
C GLY A 98 -1.09 3.70 5.03
N ILE A 99 -0.76 2.44 4.83
CA ILE A 99 -0.18 1.93 3.60
C ILE A 99 -1.09 0.85 3.04
N VAL A 100 -1.43 0.94 1.76
CA VAL A 100 -2.24 -0.06 1.06
C VAL A 100 -1.52 -0.41 -0.25
N THR A 101 -0.94 -1.60 -0.34
CA THR A 101 -0.02 -1.96 -1.44
C THR A 101 -0.24 -3.37 -1.95
N ALA A 102 0.09 -3.62 -3.23
CA ALA A 102 0.06 -4.93 -3.88
C ALA A 102 1.17 -5.90 -3.42
N ARG A 103 2.09 -5.48 -2.55
CA ARG A 103 3.02 -6.44 -1.92
C ARG A 103 2.27 -7.43 -1.01
N ASP A 104 2.97 -8.49 -0.59
CA ASP A 104 2.39 -9.63 0.11
C ASP A 104 3.02 -9.92 1.49
N ASP A 105 3.82 -8.99 2.03
CA ASP A 105 4.43 -9.12 3.36
C ASP A 105 4.25 -7.82 4.17
N GLN A 106 3.26 -7.83 5.07
CA GLN A 106 2.95 -6.71 5.96
C GLN A 106 4.12 -6.38 6.90
N ASP A 107 4.81 -7.40 7.41
CA ASP A 107 5.89 -7.24 8.40
C ASP A 107 7.14 -6.62 7.79
N MET A 108 7.49 -7.01 6.57
CA MET A 108 8.61 -6.42 5.83
C MET A 108 8.38 -4.93 5.61
N ILE A 109 7.17 -4.53 5.18
CA ILE A 109 6.84 -3.11 4.95
C ILE A 109 6.91 -2.33 6.27
N TYR A 110 6.30 -2.85 7.33
CA TYR A 110 6.34 -2.23 8.65
C TYR A 110 7.78 -2.02 9.14
N LYS A 111 8.62 -3.05 9.04
CA LYS A 111 10.05 -2.99 9.40
C LYS A 111 10.81 -2.00 8.53
N TRP A 112 10.55 -1.95 7.22
CA TRP A 112 11.19 -0.99 6.34
C TRP A 112 10.85 0.47 6.72
N LEU A 113 9.57 0.79 6.95
CA LEU A 113 9.15 2.14 7.38
C LEU A 113 9.78 2.52 8.72
N LYS A 114 9.72 1.62 9.70
CA LYS A 114 10.24 1.85 11.05
C LYS A 114 11.76 1.93 11.09
N ASP A 115 12.46 0.95 10.54
CA ASP A 115 13.88 0.77 10.76
C ASP A 115 14.73 1.45 9.69
N HIS A 116 14.27 1.46 8.44
CA HIS A 116 15.02 2.07 7.33
C HIS A 116 14.64 3.53 7.16
N LEU A 117 13.35 3.85 7.07
CA LEU A 117 12.91 5.23 6.91
C LEU A 117 12.84 6.03 8.21
N LYS A 118 12.90 5.38 9.39
CA LYS A 118 12.76 6.02 10.71
C LYS A 118 11.40 6.72 10.91
N HIS A 119 10.35 6.18 10.30
CA HIS A 119 8.98 6.68 10.42
C HIS A 119 8.05 5.53 10.85
N PRO A 120 7.94 5.24 12.16
CA PRO A 120 7.03 4.21 12.64
C PRO A 120 5.58 4.62 12.34
N ILE A 121 4.80 3.69 11.82
CA ILE A 121 3.33 3.79 11.72
C ILE A 121 2.70 2.68 12.54
N ASP A 122 1.38 2.69 12.73
CA ASP A 122 0.71 1.53 13.36
C ASP A 122 0.72 0.37 12.35
N ARG A 123 1.17 -0.81 12.82
CA ARG A 123 1.22 -2.02 11.99
C ARG A 123 -0.19 -2.38 11.50
N ASP A 124 -1.22 -2.10 12.31
CA ASP A 124 -2.64 -2.32 11.99
C ASP A 124 -3.15 -1.43 10.83
N LEU A 125 -2.35 -0.45 10.38
CA LEU A 125 -2.62 0.41 9.23
C LEU A 125 -1.73 0.11 8.01
N VAL A 126 -1.00 -1.00 8.03
CA VAL A 126 -0.28 -1.52 6.87
C VAL A 126 -1.08 -2.68 6.29
N PHE A 127 -1.51 -2.53 5.04
CA PHE A 127 -2.29 -3.51 4.29
C PHE A 127 -1.49 -3.94 3.07
N ALA A 128 -0.86 -5.10 3.16
CA ALA A 128 -0.20 -5.78 2.06
C ALA A 128 -1.26 -6.68 1.40
N VAL A 129 -1.97 -6.19 0.40
CA VAL A 129 -3.26 -6.76 0.01
C VAL A 129 -3.17 -8.16 -0.63
N ASN A 130 -1.96 -8.62 -0.97
CA ASN A 130 -1.68 -9.98 -1.41
C ASN A 130 -1.21 -10.91 -0.28
N ASP A 131 -0.97 -10.39 0.91
CA ASP A 131 -0.67 -11.17 2.11
C ASP A 131 -1.91 -11.98 2.50
N LYS A 132 -1.71 -13.29 2.68
CA LYS A 132 -2.79 -14.24 3.00
C LYS A 132 -3.46 -13.94 4.34
N VAL A 133 -2.79 -13.19 5.23
CA VAL A 133 -3.34 -12.80 6.54
C VAL A 133 -4.65 -12.01 6.40
N HIS A 134 -4.82 -11.25 5.32
CA HIS A 134 -6.01 -10.43 5.09
C HIS A 134 -7.19 -11.20 4.51
N GLY A 135 -6.96 -12.30 3.79
CA GLY A 135 -8.02 -13.10 3.17
C GLY A 135 -8.79 -12.40 2.04
N TYR A 136 -8.30 -11.28 1.51
CA TYR A 136 -8.93 -10.56 0.41
C TYR A 136 -9.00 -11.36 -0.90
N ARG A 137 -9.97 -11.03 -1.74
CA ARG A 137 -10.25 -11.69 -3.02
C ARG A 137 -10.41 -10.66 -4.13
N GLY A 138 -10.46 -11.14 -5.37
CA GLY A 138 -10.53 -10.28 -6.55
C GLY A 138 -9.15 -9.88 -7.06
N ASP A 139 -9.13 -8.88 -7.93
CA ASP A 139 -7.91 -8.25 -8.45
C ASP A 139 -7.28 -7.29 -7.43
N ILE A 140 -6.25 -6.54 -7.81
CA ILE A 140 -5.59 -5.62 -6.89
C ILE A 140 -6.50 -4.48 -6.46
N ALA A 141 -7.31 -3.94 -7.37
CA ALA A 141 -8.22 -2.85 -7.04
C ALA A 141 -9.29 -3.33 -6.04
N ASP A 142 -9.88 -4.50 -6.27
CA ASP A 142 -10.84 -5.13 -5.35
C ASP A 142 -10.26 -5.27 -3.94
N ARG A 143 -9.05 -5.83 -3.83
CA ARG A 143 -8.41 -6.06 -2.52
C ARG A 143 -8.04 -4.75 -1.83
N LYS A 144 -7.62 -3.73 -2.59
CA LYS A 144 -7.41 -2.38 -2.04
C LYS A 144 -8.72 -1.78 -1.53
N LYS A 145 -9.85 -2.01 -2.22
CA LYS A 145 -11.18 -1.60 -1.72
C LYS A 145 -11.50 -2.22 -0.38
N GLU A 146 -11.27 -3.53 -0.22
CA GLU A 146 -11.51 -4.23 1.05
C GLU A 146 -10.63 -3.66 2.17
N ALA A 147 -9.36 -3.38 1.90
CA ALA A 147 -8.49 -2.71 2.87
C ALA A 147 -9.03 -1.32 3.28
N PHE A 148 -9.62 -0.57 2.35
CA PHE A 148 -10.28 0.70 2.68
C PHE A 148 -11.56 0.54 3.49
N ARG A 149 -12.34 -0.54 3.30
CA ARG A 149 -13.46 -0.86 4.20
C ARG A 149 -12.97 -1.13 5.62
N GLU A 150 -11.89 -1.88 5.78
CA GLU A 150 -11.29 -2.08 7.11
C GLU A 150 -10.78 -0.78 7.75
N ILE A 151 -10.26 0.15 6.96
CA ILE A 151 -9.87 1.48 7.46
C ILE A 151 -11.10 2.25 7.95
N ILE A 152 -12.21 2.23 7.20
CA ILE A 152 -13.48 2.84 7.60
C ILE A 152 -14.01 2.19 8.88
N ASP A 153 -13.98 0.86 8.99
CA ASP A 153 -14.45 0.10 10.16
C ASP A 153 -13.61 0.39 11.42
N LYS A 154 -12.34 0.78 11.27
CA LYS A 154 -11.49 1.29 12.36
C LYS A 154 -11.88 2.70 12.84
N GLY A 155 -12.84 3.34 12.17
CA GLY A 155 -13.48 4.59 12.56
C GLY A 155 -13.07 5.82 11.74
N PHE A 156 -12.20 5.68 10.74
CA PHE A 156 -11.75 6.83 9.93
C PHE A 156 -12.84 7.31 8.97
N ASN A 157 -13.07 8.63 8.88
CA ASN A 157 -14.12 9.22 8.03
C ASN A 157 -13.66 10.29 7.02
N ASP A 158 -12.42 10.76 7.10
CA ASP A 158 -11.75 11.65 6.14
C ASP A 158 -10.48 10.97 5.64
N LEU A 159 -10.62 10.21 4.56
CA LEU A 159 -9.55 9.44 3.96
C LEU A 159 -8.95 10.23 2.79
N GLN A 160 -7.62 10.24 2.71
CA GLN A 160 -6.90 10.80 1.57
C GLN A 160 -5.99 9.74 0.96
N PHE A 161 -6.29 9.28 -0.25
CA PHE A 161 -5.61 8.18 -0.92
C PHE A 161 -4.68 8.66 -2.03
N TYR A 162 -3.42 8.25 -1.98
CA TYR A 162 -2.41 8.47 -3.01
C TYR A 162 -2.04 7.14 -3.66
N ASP A 163 -2.22 7.05 -4.98
CA ASP A 163 -1.92 5.86 -5.78
C ASP A 163 -1.63 6.30 -7.22
N ASP A 164 -0.72 5.65 -7.94
CA ASP A 164 -0.42 5.99 -9.33
C ASP A 164 -1.46 5.41 -10.31
N ASP A 165 -2.14 4.35 -9.89
CA ASP A 165 -3.14 3.61 -10.64
C ASP A 165 -4.54 4.26 -10.54
N ALA A 166 -5.11 4.61 -11.70
CA ALA A 166 -6.39 5.30 -11.75
C ALA A 166 -7.59 4.41 -11.40
N GLU A 167 -7.49 3.09 -11.62
CA GLU A 167 -8.54 2.13 -11.30
C GLU A 167 -8.62 1.93 -9.78
N ASN A 168 -7.48 1.78 -9.10
CA ASN A 168 -7.41 1.75 -7.64
C ASN A 168 -8.11 2.97 -7.03
N LEU A 169 -7.78 4.17 -7.50
CA LEU A 169 -8.39 5.42 -7.01
C LEU A 169 -9.91 5.46 -7.29
N ARG A 170 -10.35 5.12 -8.50
CA ARG A 170 -11.77 5.13 -8.87
C ARG A 170 -12.58 4.19 -7.99
N LEU A 171 -12.07 2.98 -7.80
CA LEU A 171 -12.78 1.91 -7.11
C LEU A 171 -12.80 2.15 -5.59
N VAL A 172 -11.73 2.69 -5.00
CA VAL A 172 -11.75 3.18 -3.60
C VAL A 172 -12.71 4.37 -3.44
N LYS A 173 -12.73 5.33 -4.38
CA LYS A 173 -13.66 6.47 -4.33
C LYS A 173 -15.12 6.06 -4.35
N SER A 174 -15.46 4.95 -5.03
CA SER A 174 -16.83 4.40 -5.04
C SER A 174 -17.35 3.97 -3.66
N LEU A 175 -16.49 3.83 -2.65
CA LEU A 175 -16.93 3.56 -1.28
C LEU A 175 -17.76 4.71 -0.68
N GLU A 176 -17.67 5.94 -1.19
CA GLU A 176 -18.58 7.01 -0.74
C GLU A 176 -20.06 6.72 -1.08
N ASP A 177 -20.32 5.90 -2.11
CA ASP A 177 -21.68 5.46 -2.44
C ASP A 177 -22.20 4.41 -1.42
N GLU A 178 -21.28 3.64 -0.82
CA GLU A 178 -21.56 2.62 0.19
C GLU A 178 -21.60 3.21 1.61
N TYR A 179 -20.83 4.27 1.87
CA TYR A 179 -20.66 4.93 3.17
C TYR A 179 -20.84 6.45 3.04
N PRO A 180 -22.09 6.98 3.07
CA PRO A 180 -22.38 8.39 2.78
C PRO A 180 -21.75 9.41 3.74
N GLU A 181 -21.37 8.98 4.95
CA GLU A 181 -20.71 9.79 5.98
C GLU A 181 -19.18 9.90 5.78
N ILE A 182 -18.62 9.11 4.88
CA ILE A 182 -17.19 9.04 4.63
C ILE A 182 -16.82 9.98 3.49
N LYS A 183 -15.73 10.71 3.67
CA LYS A 183 -15.11 11.54 2.66
C LYS A 183 -13.80 10.90 2.21
N ILE A 184 -13.67 10.66 0.92
CA ILE A 184 -12.49 10.06 0.29
C ILE A 184 -11.92 11.03 -0.74
N SER A 185 -10.75 11.61 -0.48
CA SER A 185 -10.02 12.41 -1.45
C SER A 185 -8.98 11.53 -2.16
N THR A 186 -9.08 11.40 -3.48
CA THR A 186 -8.12 10.63 -4.28
C THR A 186 -7.13 11.52 -5.01
N ILE A 187 -5.85 11.15 -5.00
CA ILE A 187 -4.76 11.90 -5.61
C ILE A 187 -3.93 10.94 -6.46
N ARG A 188 -3.97 11.14 -7.76
CA ARG A 188 -3.14 10.37 -8.68
C ARG A 188 -1.67 10.72 -8.50
N ALA A 189 -0.86 9.73 -8.16
CA ALA A 189 0.57 9.89 -8.07
C ALA A 189 1.16 10.15 -9.47
N LYS A 190 2.04 11.15 -9.58
CA LYS A 190 2.75 11.42 -10.82
C LYS A 190 3.82 10.35 -10.98
N LYS A 191 3.70 9.60 -12.07
CA LYS A 191 4.68 8.61 -12.47
C LYS A 191 6.04 9.24 -12.60
N MET A 192 7.02 8.61 -11.98
CA MET A 192 8.43 8.88 -12.23
C MET A 192 8.91 7.83 -13.23
N HIS A 193 9.65 8.25 -14.27
CA HIS A 193 10.23 7.27 -15.18
C HIS A 193 11.26 6.41 -14.43
N ARG A 194 11.08 5.09 -14.56
CA ARG A 194 11.99 4.06 -14.02
C ARG A 194 13.34 4.09 -14.73
#